data_AF-A0A0F9JC59-F1
#
_entry.id   AF-A0A0F9JC59-F1
#
_cell.length_a   1.000
_cell.length_b   1.000
_cell.length_c   1.000
_cell.angle_alpha   90.00
_cell.angle_beta   90.00
_cell.angle_gamma   90.00
#
_symmetry.space_group_name_H-M   'P 1'
#
loop_
_entity.id
_entity.type
_entity.pdbx_description
1 polymer ?
#
loop_
_entity_poly.entity_id
_entity_poly.type
_entity_poly.pdbx_seq_one_letter_code
_entity_poly.pdbx_strand_id
1 'polypeptide(L)'
;MRPRRLDTHRKGYKSHAFTEVEDARILELRARGFNRSRVSKALDVAYYAVSTRVTMLETLASEPNSRVRVCIRPGCTTEFVSEWSGHRVCNGCRVSEESSEPFGNFVVMM
;
A
#
# COMPACT_ATOMS: atom_id res chain seq x y z
N MET A 1 -11.63 1.79 28.01
CA MET A 1 -11.71 2.54 26.73
C MET A 1 -11.79 1.53 25.58
N ARG A 2 -12.86 1.52 24.79
CA ARG A 2 -12.93 0.67 23.58
C ARG A 2 -12.06 1.30 22.48
N PRO A 3 -11.21 0.53 21.77
CA PRO A 3 -10.47 1.05 20.63
C PRO A 3 -11.47 1.49 19.55
N ARG A 4 -11.37 2.75 19.11
CA ARG A 4 -12.11 3.24 17.93
C ARG A 4 -11.68 2.37 16.75
N ARG A 5 -12.60 1.54 16.23
CA ARG A 5 -12.45 1.00 14.87
C ARG A 5 -12.37 2.22 13.96
N LEU A 6 -11.19 2.45 13.38
CA LEU A 6 -11.01 3.37 12.27
C LEU A 6 -11.88 2.83 11.14
N ASP A 7 -13.06 3.42 10.99
CA ASP A 7 -13.98 3.19 9.88
C ASP A 7 -13.31 3.75 8.61
N THR A 8 -12.31 3.03 8.09
CA THR A 8 -11.57 3.40 6.87
C THR A 8 -12.40 3.14 5.61
N HIS A 9 -13.56 2.50 5.74
CA HIS A 9 -14.53 2.33 4.67
C HIS A 9 -15.50 3.52 4.63
N ARG A 10 -15.01 4.70 4.19
CA ARG A 10 -15.91 5.73 3.70
C ARG A 10 -16.62 5.17 2.46
N LYS A 11 -17.89 4.79 2.60
CA LYS A 11 -18.79 4.39 1.50
C LYS A 11 -18.74 5.49 0.41
N GLY A 12 -18.25 5.15 -0.78
CA GLY A 12 -18.26 6.05 -1.94
C GLY A 12 -16.96 6.09 -2.74
N TYR A 13 -15.81 5.75 -2.16
CA TYR A 13 -14.56 5.76 -2.90
C TYR A 13 -14.42 4.57 -3.83
N LYS A 14 -14.00 4.82 -5.07
CA LYS A 14 -13.69 3.75 -6.04
C LYS A 14 -12.46 2.97 -5.57
N SER A 15 -12.58 1.64 -5.49
CA SER A 15 -11.44 0.72 -5.33
C SER A 15 -11.14 0.07 -6.66
N HIS A 16 -10.46 0.79 -7.54
CA HIS A 16 -9.96 0.25 -8.81
C HIS A 16 -8.44 0.40 -8.89
N ALA A 17 -7.82 -0.35 -9.79
CA ALA A 17 -6.39 -0.21 -10.08
C ALA A 17 -6.13 1.17 -10.70
N PHE A 18 -5.10 1.87 -10.25
CA PHE A 18 -4.73 3.18 -10.81
C PHE A 18 -4.29 3.02 -12.26
N THR A 19 -4.87 3.83 -13.14
CA THR A 19 -4.45 3.95 -14.53
C THR A 19 -3.26 4.90 -14.67
N GLU A 20 -2.52 4.80 -15.78
CA GLU A 20 -1.41 5.73 -16.07
C GLU A 20 -1.88 7.19 -16.13
N VAL A 21 -3.11 7.42 -16.58
CA VAL A 21 -3.73 8.75 -16.62
C VAL A 21 -3.96 9.29 -15.21
N GLU A 22 -4.41 8.44 -14.28
CA GLU A 22 -4.59 8.82 -12.88
C GLU A 22 -3.25 9.06 -12.20
N ASP A 23 -2.22 8.29 -12.50
CA ASP A 23 -0.87 8.53 -11.99
C ASP A 23 -0.30 9.86 -12.46
N ALA A 24 -0.44 10.18 -13.75
CA ALA A 24 -0.06 11.48 -14.29
C ALA A 24 -0.82 12.61 -13.58
N ARG A 25 -2.12 12.41 -13.30
CA ARG A 25 -2.94 13.39 -12.58
C ARG A 25 -2.53 13.55 -11.12
N ILE A 26 -2.16 12.47 -10.44
CA ILE A 26 -1.61 12.49 -9.08
C ILE A 26 -0.32 13.32 -9.07
N LEU A 27 0.61 13.06 -10.00
CA LEU A 27 1.88 13.78 -10.10
C LEU A 27 1.66 15.27 -10.39
N GLU A 28 0.77 15.60 -11.33
CA GLU A 28 0.40 16.99 -11.64
C GLU A 28 -0.11 17.73 -10.40
N LEU A 29 -1.05 17.12 -9.66
CA LEU A 29 -1.60 17.73 -8.44
C LEU A 29 -0.54 17.88 -7.35
N ARG A 30 0.35 16.90 -7.20
CA ARG A 30 1.48 16.97 -6.25
C ARG A 30 2.45 18.09 -6.62
N ALA A 31 2.80 18.24 -7.89
CA ALA A 31 3.65 19.32 -8.39
C ALA A 31 3.04 20.71 -8.15
N ARG A 32 1.70 20.82 -8.18
CA ARG A 32 0.95 22.04 -7.82
C ARG A 32 0.88 22.31 -6.31
N GLY A 33 1.56 21.51 -5.48
CA GLY A 33 1.60 21.66 -4.02
C GLY A 33 0.39 21.07 -3.29
N PHE A 34 -0.44 20.25 -3.94
CA PHE A 34 -1.57 19.62 -3.26
C PHE A 34 -1.05 18.54 -2.30
N ASN A 35 -1.56 18.57 -1.07
CA ASN A 35 -1.31 17.49 -0.11
C ASN A 35 -2.16 16.24 -0.47
N ARG A 36 -1.77 15.07 0.05
CA ARG A 36 -2.40 13.78 -0.25
C ARG A 36 -3.93 13.76 0.01
N SER A 37 -4.39 14.52 1.00
CA SER A 37 -5.83 14.65 1.30
C SER A 37 -6.59 15.43 0.22
N ARG A 38 -6.02 16.51 -0.30
CA ARG A 38 -6.61 17.25 -1.42
C ARG A 38 -6.58 16.45 -2.72
N VAL A 39 -5.53 15.67 -2.97
CA VAL A 39 -5.47 14.75 -4.13
C VAL A 39 -6.56 13.68 -4.04
N SER A 40 -6.75 13.05 -2.88
CA SER A 40 -7.83 12.09 -2.62
C SER A 40 -9.21 12.67 -2.90
N LYS A 41 -9.48 13.91 -2.47
CA LYS A 41 -10.74 14.59 -2.77
C LYS A 41 -10.89 14.93 -4.26
N ALA A 42 -9.82 15.34 -4.93
CA ALA A 42 -9.85 15.73 -6.34
C ALA A 42 -10.09 14.54 -7.28
N LEU A 43 -9.60 13.35 -6.92
CA LEU A 43 -9.77 12.13 -7.70
C LEU A 43 -10.99 11.30 -7.28
N ASP A 44 -11.65 11.68 -6.19
CA ASP A 44 -12.71 10.90 -5.55
C ASP A 44 -12.27 9.44 -5.26
N VAL A 45 -11.04 9.30 -4.73
CA VAL A 45 -10.42 8.02 -4.37
C VAL A 45 -10.09 8.02 -2.88
N ALA A 46 -10.13 6.85 -2.26
CA ALA A 46 -9.84 6.69 -0.83
C ALA A 46 -8.43 7.22 -0.49
N TYR A 47 -8.34 7.94 0.62
CA TYR A 47 -7.08 8.55 1.06
C TYR A 47 -5.93 7.54 1.15
N TYR A 48 -6.18 6.35 1.69
CA TYR A 48 -5.17 5.32 1.81
C TYR A 48 -4.62 4.86 0.46
N ALA A 49 -5.50 4.65 -0.53
CA ALA A 49 -5.11 4.26 -1.89
C ALA A 49 -4.24 5.34 -2.55
N VAL A 50 -4.64 6.61 -2.44
CA VAL A 50 -3.84 7.75 -2.93
C VAL A 50 -2.52 7.86 -2.19
N SER A 51 -2.51 7.69 -0.86
CA SER A 51 -1.29 7.77 -0.07
C SER A 51 -0.28 6.71 -0.49
N THR A 52 -0.74 5.46 -0.65
CA THR A 52 0.10 4.36 -1.12
C THR A 52 0.62 4.63 -2.53
N ARG A 53 -0.25 5.08 -3.45
CA ARG A 53 0.15 5.34 -4.84
C ARG A 53 1.15 6.50 -4.96
N VAL A 54 0.93 7.58 -4.21
CA VAL A 54 1.88 8.71 -4.14
C VAL A 54 3.24 8.23 -3.65
N THR A 55 3.30 7.43 -2.58
CA THR A 55 4.56 6.87 -2.10
C THR A 55 5.23 6.00 -3.16
N MET A 56 4.49 5.14 -3.86
CA MET A 56 5.06 4.32 -4.95
C MET A 56 5.66 5.19 -6.06
N LEU A 57 4.94 6.21 -6.52
CA LEU A 57 5.40 7.12 -7.58
C LEU A 57 6.61 7.96 -7.13
N GLU A 58 6.62 8.43 -5.88
CA GLU A 58 7.76 9.16 -5.29
C GLU A 58 9.00 8.25 -5.23
N THR A 59 8.84 6.98 -4.81
CA THR A 59 9.93 5.99 -4.78
C THR A 59 10.47 5.69 -6.19
N LEU A 60 9.60 5.48 -7.18
CA LEU A 60 10.02 5.25 -8.58
C LEU A 60 10.78 6.44 -9.16
N ALA A 61 10.43 7.66 -8.77
CA ALA A 61 11.13 8.86 -9.20
C ALA A 61 12.51 9.02 -8.54
N SER A 62 12.66 8.58 -7.27
CA SER A 62 13.94 8.64 -6.55
C SER A 62 14.87 7.46 -6.83
N GLU A 63 14.31 6.29 -7.17
CA GLU A 63 15.04 5.04 -7.37
C GLU A 63 14.82 4.54 -8.81
N PRO A 64 15.70 4.87 -9.76
CA PRO A 64 15.51 4.50 -11.17
C PRO A 64 15.57 2.99 -11.45
N ASN A 65 16.13 2.20 -10.53
CA ASN A 65 16.19 0.74 -10.62
C ASN A 65 14.94 0.05 -10.03
N SER A 66 14.11 0.80 -9.30
CA SER A 66 12.89 0.29 -8.69
C SER A 66 11.83 0.04 -9.76
N ARG A 67 11.09 -1.06 -9.62
CA ARG A 67 9.99 -1.41 -10.52
C ARG A 67 8.75 -1.76 -9.71
N VAL A 68 7.58 -1.48 -10.29
CA VAL A 68 6.30 -1.97 -9.75
C VAL A 68 6.21 -3.48 -9.97
N ARG A 69 5.86 -4.21 -8.93
CA ARG A 69 5.70 -5.67 -8.90
C ARG A 69 4.35 -6.03 -8.32
N VAL A 70 3.78 -7.13 -8.81
CA VAL A 70 2.56 -7.73 -8.24
C VAL A 70 2.97 -8.83 -7.26
N CYS A 71 2.34 -8.86 -6.09
CA CYS A 71 2.54 -9.92 -5.11
C CYS A 71 2.20 -11.29 -5.72
N ILE A 72 3.10 -12.28 -5.60
CA ILE A 72 2.89 -13.64 -6.10
C ILE A 72 1.94 -14.47 -5.21
N ARG A 73 1.62 -14.00 -4.00
CA ARG A 73 0.83 -14.78 -3.05
C ARG A 73 -0.60 -14.99 -3.60
N PRO A 74 -1.10 -16.24 -3.63
CA PRO A 74 -2.44 -16.52 -4.11
C PRO A 74 -3.49 -15.66 -3.39
N GLY A 75 -4.36 -15.02 -4.16
CA GLY A 75 -5.41 -14.14 -3.63
C GLY A 75 -4.96 -12.71 -3.28
N CYS A 76 -3.69 -12.36 -3.48
CA CYS A 76 -3.20 -10.99 -3.31
C CYS A 76 -2.99 -10.32 -4.67
N THR A 77 -3.65 -9.18 -4.90
CA THR A 77 -3.48 -8.35 -6.11
C THR A 77 -2.70 -7.07 -5.82
N THR A 78 -1.99 -7.02 -4.68
CA THR A 78 -1.29 -5.82 -4.23
C THR A 78 -0.06 -5.57 -5.09
N GLU A 79 0.04 -4.36 -5.63
CA GLU A 79 1.24 -3.83 -6.26
C GLU A 79 2.19 -3.21 -5.21
N PHE A 80 3.49 -3.38 -5.39
CA PHE A 80 4.51 -2.77 -4.55
C PHE A 80 5.76 -2.44 -5.35
N VAL A 81 6.58 -1.50 -4.87
CA VAL A 81 7.82 -1.09 -5.52
C VAL A 81 8.99 -1.88 -4.94
N SER A 82 9.86 -2.42 -5.80
CA SER A 82 11.11 -3.04 -5.36
C SER A 82 12.19 -3.07 -6.44
N GLU A 83 13.42 -2.73 -6.02
CA GLU A 83 14.64 -2.82 -6.81
C GLU A 83 15.11 -4.28 -7.04
N TRP A 84 14.82 -5.18 -6.10
CA TRP A 84 15.31 -6.56 -6.14
C TRP A 84 14.42 -7.49 -6.95
N SER A 85 15.00 -8.17 -7.95
CA SER A 85 14.32 -9.17 -8.77
C SER A 85 13.74 -10.35 -7.99
N GLY A 86 14.39 -10.70 -6.86
CA GLY A 86 13.95 -11.74 -5.95
C GLY A 86 12.80 -11.36 -5.01
N HIS A 87 12.47 -10.07 -4.87
CA HIS A 87 11.39 -9.65 -3.98
C HIS A 87 10.03 -9.82 -4.68
N ARG A 88 9.28 -10.85 -4.25
CA ARG A 88 8.04 -11.28 -4.91
C ARG A 88 6.79 -11.19 -4.03
N VAL A 89 6.94 -10.85 -2.76
CA VAL A 89 5.84 -10.82 -1.76
C VAL A 89 5.73 -9.42 -1.19
N CYS A 90 4.52 -8.85 -1.16
CA CYS A 90 4.31 -7.52 -0.58
C CYS A 90 4.43 -7.56 0.95
N ASN A 91 4.72 -6.40 1.57
CA ASN A 91 4.88 -6.32 3.03
C ASN A 91 3.66 -6.83 3.81
N GLY A 92 2.42 -6.63 3.31
CA GLY A 92 1.23 -7.15 3.98
C GLY A 92 1.19 -8.68 4.05
N CYS A 93 1.60 -9.35 2.96
CA CYS A 93 1.71 -10.80 2.92
C CYS A 93 2.92 -11.33 3.71
N ARG A 94 4.02 -10.57 3.74
CA ARG A 94 5.22 -10.93 4.51
C ARG A 94 4.97 -10.91 6.02
N VAL A 95 4.28 -9.88 6.53
CA VAL A 95 3.92 -9.76 7.96
C VAL A 95 2.90 -10.83 8.39
N SER A 96 2.08 -11.32 7.47
CA SER A 96 1.14 -12.40 7.75
C SER A 96 1.83 -13.75 8.04
N GLU A 97 3.09 -13.93 7.64
CA GLU A 97 3.87 -15.14 7.97
C GLU A 97 4.48 -15.06 9.38
N GLU A 98 4.99 -13.89 9.78
CA GLU A 98 5.59 -13.68 11.10
C GLU A 98 4.58 -13.76 12.26
N SER A 99 3.28 -13.52 12.02
CA SER A 99 2.25 -13.68 13.07
C SER A 99 1.82 -15.15 13.30
N SER A 100 2.52 -16.12 12.69
CA SER A 100 2.24 -17.56 12.79
C SER A 100 3.29 -18.30 13.62
N GLU A 101 4.09 -17.64 14.44
CA GLU A 101 4.80 -18.36 15.51
C GLU A 101 3.76 -18.78 16.56
N PRO A 102 3.53 -20.09 16.79
CA PRO A 102 2.81 -20.49 17.97
C PRO A 102 3.68 -20.03 19.14
N PHE A 103 3.05 -19.41 20.14
CA PHE A 103 3.60 -19.38 21.48
C PHE A 103 3.99 -20.82 21.84
N GLY A 104 5.28 -21.14 21.69
CA GLY A 104 5.88 -22.35 22.21
C GLY A 104 5.75 -22.25 23.70
N ASN A 105 4.72 -22.89 24.25
CA ASN A 105 4.63 -23.24 25.65
C ASN A 105 5.93 -23.95 26.04
N PHE A 106 6.88 -23.20 26.61
CA PHE A 106 7.89 -23.81 27.46
C PHE A 106 7.17 -24.19 28.76
N VAL A 107 6.59 -25.38 28.74
CA VAL A 107 6.29 -26.12 29.96
C VAL A 107 7.63 -26.39 30.63
N VAL A 108 7.94 -25.65 31.68
CA VAL A 108 8.96 -26.05 32.65
C VAL A 108 8.38 -27.26 33.38
N MET A 109 8.76 -28.46 32.93
CA MET A 109 8.54 -29.69 33.66
C MET A 109 9.74 -29.95 34.57
N MET A 110 9.46 -29.88 35.87
CA MET A 110 10.16 -30.44 37.05
C MET A 110 11.64 -30.13 37.25
#